data_AF-A0A7Y6ZD62-F1
#
_entry.id   AF-A0A7Y6ZD62-F1
#
_cell.length_a   1.000
_cell.length_b   1.000
_cell.length_c   1.000
_cell.angle_alpha   90.00
_cell.angle_beta   90.00
_cell.angle_gamma   90.00
#
_symmetry.space_group_name_H-M   'P 1'
#
loop_
_entity.id
_entity.type
_entity.pdbx_description
1 polymer ?
#
loop_
_entity_poly.entity_id
_entity_poly.type
_entity_poly.pdbx_seq_one_letter_code
_entity_poly.pdbx_strand_id
1 'polypeptide(L)'
;MFFRLKSAALLTLATFQAIAPDLARAQEVTEFHHKQWQAKCGPDYCALTPRAHPILSLARGHDRGNWVLSLRNREMLEQGAIQIDGAALDLPEDVEITFPEALLDGNTLEIVYAAEGFSEGVSLAGIKAALLWAEDQQGRIGDRKLTLHQPDWTALQDEARKITEEICDGPLPGVFDKDGAPQEIEGHPELRVLSQLCWTAAYNVGSQVYLLGPDLDGVDAVRSAAVDEHGAAVPELALWGIQGDTRMLDSFYKGRGLGDCFTQESYRFDGFAYVLERRVVDDACDQKIIPLVDWPE
;
A
#
# COMPACT_ATOMS: atom_id res chain seq x y z
N MET A 1 -58.03 -59.47 -1.34
CA MET A 1 -56.58 -59.61 -1.59
C MET A 1 -55.84 -58.76 -0.56
N PHE A 2 -54.73 -59.26 0.00
CA PHE A 2 -53.89 -58.62 1.04
C PHE A 2 -53.02 -57.49 0.39
N PHE A 3 -52.39 -56.49 1.04
CA PHE A 3 -52.24 -56.12 2.46
C PHE A 3 -51.77 -54.63 2.64
N ARG A 4 -52.14 -54.01 3.77
CA ARG A 4 -51.43 -53.00 4.62
C ARG A 4 -50.69 -51.76 4.08
N LEU A 5 -51.04 -50.62 4.68
CA LEU A 5 -50.15 -49.48 4.98
C LEU A 5 -48.98 -49.87 5.92
N LYS A 6 -47.78 -49.35 5.60
CA LYS A 6 -46.69 -48.87 6.48
C LYS A 6 -45.77 -47.95 5.65
N SER A 7 -45.09 -46.94 6.16
CA SER A 7 -45.10 -46.33 7.51
C SER A 7 -44.70 -44.84 7.43
N ALA A 8 -44.75 -44.14 8.56
CA ALA A 8 -44.45 -42.71 8.75
C ALA A 8 -42.96 -42.35 8.85
N ALA A 9 -42.63 -41.10 8.51
CA ALA A 9 -41.58 -40.30 9.15
C ALA A 9 -41.91 -38.80 9.01
N LEU A 10 -42.23 -38.12 10.11
CA LEU A 10 -42.03 -36.67 10.21
C LEU A 10 -40.53 -36.44 10.45
N LEU A 11 -39.96 -35.39 9.84
CA LEU A 11 -39.01 -34.55 10.56
C LEU A 11 -39.10 -33.10 10.07
N THR A 12 -39.01 -32.18 11.03
CA THR A 12 -39.09 -30.72 10.89
C THR A 12 -37.72 -30.08 10.72
N LEU A 13 -37.71 -28.80 10.30
CA LEU A 13 -36.58 -27.85 10.27
C LEU A 13 -35.49 -28.19 9.22
N ALA A 14 -34.89 -27.24 8.50
CA ALA A 14 -34.69 -25.83 8.79
C ALA A 14 -34.57 -24.99 7.50
N THR A 15 -34.71 -23.66 7.66
CA THR A 15 -34.27 -22.66 6.69
C THR A 15 -32.75 -22.69 6.52
N PHE A 16 -32.26 -22.85 5.28
CA PHE A 16 -30.97 -22.33 4.85
C PHE A 16 -31.28 -21.31 3.75
N GLN A 17 -31.42 -20.04 4.14
CA GLN A 17 -30.33 -19.04 4.10
C GLN A 17 -29.76 -18.89 2.70
N ALA A 18 -29.99 -17.72 2.12
CA ALA A 18 -29.25 -17.26 0.95
C ALA A 18 -27.76 -17.23 1.31
N ILE A 19 -26.95 -17.94 0.52
CA ILE A 19 -25.49 -17.85 0.60
C ILE A 19 -25.09 -16.68 -0.30
N ALA A 20 -24.35 -15.74 0.28
CA ALA A 20 -24.16 -14.39 -0.24
C ALA A 20 -23.33 -14.35 -1.54
N PRO A 21 -23.58 -13.38 -2.43
CA PRO A 21 -22.62 -12.94 -3.44
C PRO A 21 -21.65 -11.91 -2.83
N ASP A 22 -20.98 -12.26 -1.73
CA ASP A 22 -19.95 -11.43 -1.05
C ASP A 22 -18.58 -12.11 -1.15
N LEU A 23 -18.14 -12.38 -2.37
CA LEU A 23 -16.75 -12.74 -2.66
C LEU A 23 -16.14 -11.64 -3.53
N ALA A 24 -15.25 -10.86 -2.90
CA ALA A 24 -14.32 -9.94 -3.54
C ALA A 24 -14.92 -8.97 -4.57
N ARG A 25 -15.88 -8.13 -4.15
CA ARG A 25 -15.87 -6.77 -4.70
C ARG A 25 -14.63 -6.08 -4.11
N ALA A 26 -13.56 -5.98 -4.91
CA ALA A 26 -12.47 -5.06 -4.61
C ALA A 26 -13.11 -3.69 -4.33
N GLN A 27 -12.94 -3.19 -3.11
CA GLN A 27 -13.62 -1.99 -2.66
C GLN A 27 -12.98 -0.82 -3.40
N GLU A 28 -13.73 -0.34 -4.40
CA GLU A 28 -13.24 0.52 -5.48
C GLU A 28 -12.57 1.77 -4.90
N VAL A 29 -11.26 1.92 -5.14
CA VAL A 29 -10.53 3.13 -4.73
C VAL A 29 -11.17 4.31 -5.43
N THR A 30 -11.77 5.19 -4.64
CA THR A 30 -12.36 6.42 -5.15
C THR A 30 -11.32 7.52 -5.15
N GLU A 31 -11.32 8.35 -6.19
CA GLU A 31 -10.39 9.47 -6.34
C GLU A 31 -11.14 10.79 -6.47
N PHE A 32 -10.54 11.85 -5.92
CA PHE A 32 -11.02 13.22 -6.03
C PHE A 32 -9.87 14.15 -6.33
N HIS A 33 -10.12 15.17 -7.15
CA HIS A 33 -9.15 16.20 -7.47
C HIS A 33 -9.78 17.60 -7.41
N HIS A 34 -9.12 18.54 -6.72
CA HIS A 34 -9.54 19.93 -6.73
C HIS A 34 -8.36 20.88 -6.52
N LYS A 35 -8.15 21.77 -7.50
CA LYS A 35 -7.06 22.77 -7.51
C LYS A 35 -5.69 22.12 -7.30
N GLN A 36 -5.04 22.30 -6.14
CA GLN A 36 -3.71 21.76 -5.86
C GLN A 36 -3.73 20.48 -5.02
N TRP A 37 -4.92 19.97 -4.68
CA TRP A 37 -5.09 18.79 -3.84
C TRP A 37 -5.75 17.65 -4.59
N GLN A 38 -5.35 16.44 -4.25
CA GLN A 38 -6.05 15.21 -4.57
C GLN A 38 -6.37 14.47 -3.27
N ALA A 39 -7.37 13.61 -3.32
CA ALA A 39 -7.70 12.68 -2.26
C ALA A 39 -8.02 11.31 -2.86
N LYS A 40 -7.66 10.25 -2.13
CA LYS A 40 -8.01 8.88 -2.45
C LYS A 40 -8.60 8.22 -1.22
N CYS A 41 -9.64 7.41 -1.39
CA CYS A 41 -10.23 6.61 -0.32
C CYS A 41 -10.33 5.17 -0.78
N GLY A 42 -9.61 4.30 -0.08
CA GLY A 42 -9.70 2.84 -0.23
C GLY A 42 -10.67 2.21 0.78
N PRO A 43 -10.63 0.88 0.94
CA PRO A 43 -11.40 0.16 1.96
C PRO A 43 -11.09 0.58 3.40
N ASP A 44 -9.82 0.88 3.72
CA ASP A 44 -9.35 0.97 5.11
C ASP A 44 -8.99 2.40 5.55
N TYR A 45 -8.51 3.27 4.65
CA TYR A 45 -8.23 4.68 4.95
C TYR A 45 -8.56 5.63 3.77
N CYS A 46 -8.60 6.92 4.10
CA CYS A 46 -8.56 8.02 3.14
C CYS A 46 -7.27 8.82 3.30
N ALA A 47 -6.63 9.17 2.18
CA ALA A 47 -5.43 10.02 2.13
C ALA A 47 -5.62 11.22 1.21
N LEU A 48 -5.05 12.36 1.58
CA LEU A 48 -5.02 13.62 0.84
C LEU A 48 -3.56 14.01 0.60
N THR A 49 -3.21 14.35 -0.63
CA THR A 49 -1.87 14.82 -1.00
C THR A 49 -1.92 16.07 -1.88
N PRO A 50 -0.92 16.97 -1.77
CA PRO A 50 -0.67 18.01 -2.78
C PRO A 50 -0.31 17.36 -4.13
N ARG A 51 -0.88 17.81 -5.24
CA ARG A 51 -0.63 17.23 -6.57
C ARG A 51 0.74 17.58 -7.16
N ALA A 52 1.40 18.59 -6.62
CA ALA A 52 2.70 19.07 -7.07
C ALA A 52 3.62 19.21 -5.86
N HIS A 53 4.79 18.57 -5.93
CA HIS A 53 5.78 18.52 -4.85
C HIS A 53 5.13 18.13 -3.51
N PRO A 54 4.63 16.89 -3.37
CA PRO A 54 3.97 16.46 -2.14
C PRO A 54 5.04 16.34 -1.04
N ILE A 55 5.17 17.39 -0.22
CA ILE A 55 6.09 17.43 0.93
C ILE A 55 5.42 16.94 2.23
N LEU A 56 4.09 16.77 2.18
CA LEU A 56 3.23 16.39 3.27
C LEU A 56 1.99 15.66 2.76
N SER A 57 1.28 15.03 3.68
CA SER A 57 0.01 14.34 3.45
C SER A 57 -0.94 14.49 4.64
N LEU A 58 -2.22 14.16 4.43
CA LEU A 58 -3.15 13.87 5.53
C LEU A 58 -3.74 12.48 5.30
N ALA A 59 -3.64 11.58 6.28
CA ALA A 59 -4.26 10.25 6.23
C ALA A 59 -5.24 10.07 7.40
N ARG A 60 -6.26 9.22 7.25
CA ARG A 60 -7.16 8.79 8.33
C ARG A 60 -7.88 7.48 8.01
N GLY A 61 -7.89 6.55 8.95
CA GLY A 61 -8.62 5.28 8.84
C GLY A 61 -10.13 5.47 8.82
N HIS A 62 -10.86 4.54 8.19
CA HIS A 62 -12.32 4.49 8.27
C HIS A 62 -12.80 4.09 9.67
N ASP A 63 -12.12 3.13 10.30
CA ASP A 63 -12.47 2.55 11.59
C ASP A 63 -11.82 3.25 12.80
N ARG A 64 -10.83 4.12 12.55
CA ARG A 64 -9.93 4.67 13.57
C ARG A 64 -9.68 6.17 13.43
N GLY A 65 -9.17 6.73 14.52
CA GLY A 65 -8.23 7.85 14.45
C GLY A 65 -8.78 9.25 14.20
N ASN A 66 -7.81 10.16 14.31
CA ASN A 66 -7.85 11.56 13.91
C ASN A 66 -7.29 11.68 12.49
N TRP A 67 -7.29 12.87 11.90
CA TRP A 67 -6.41 13.09 10.75
C TRP A 67 -4.96 13.04 11.21
N VAL A 68 -4.12 12.34 10.47
CA VAL A 68 -2.68 12.24 10.69
C VAL A 68 -1.99 13.08 9.63
N LEU A 69 -1.31 14.15 10.04
CA LEU A 69 -0.39 14.91 9.18
C LEU A 69 0.98 14.24 9.25
N SER A 70 1.49 13.84 8.10
CA SER A 70 2.86 13.38 7.95
C SER A 70 3.61 14.24 6.95
N LEU A 71 4.93 14.29 7.10
CA LEU A 71 5.83 14.97 6.19
C LEU A 71 6.64 13.92 5.44
N ARG A 72 7.26 14.31 4.33
CA ARG A 72 8.08 13.43 3.49
C ARG A 72 9.20 12.72 4.27
N ASN A 73 9.80 13.42 5.23
CA ASN A 73 10.79 12.87 6.16
C ASN A 73 10.82 13.66 7.48
N ARG A 74 11.42 13.05 8.51
CA ARG A 74 11.56 13.62 9.85
C ARG A 74 12.49 14.83 9.93
N GLU A 75 13.57 14.86 9.15
CA GLU A 75 14.57 15.95 9.16
C GLU A 75 13.93 17.31 8.85
N MET A 76 12.81 17.34 8.11
CA MET A 76 12.00 18.54 7.88
C MET A 76 11.50 19.21 9.17
N LEU A 77 11.20 18.43 10.23
CA LEU A 77 10.78 18.94 11.54
C LEU A 77 11.95 19.38 12.42
N GLU A 78 13.11 18.73 12.28
CA GLU A 78 14.30 19.00 13.10
C GLU A 78 15.02 20.28 12.65
N GLN A 79 14.95 20.60 11.35
CA GLN A 79 15.67 21.69 10.71
C GLN A 79 14.77 22.87 10.29
N GLY A 80 13.46 22.63 10.15
CA GLY A 80 12.50 23.60 9.62
C GLY A 80 11.40 23.99 10.60
N ALA A 81 10.88 25.21 10.46
CA ALA A 81 9.68 25.66 11.17
C ALA A 81 8.46 25.64 10.25
N ILE A 82 7.37 24.99 10.67
CA ILE A 82 6.10 24.97 9.94
C ILE A 82 5.43 26.35 10.07
N GLN A 83 5.04 26.92 8.94
CA GLN A 83 4.34 28.19 8.84
C GLN A 83 3.14 28.09 7.89
N ILE A 84 2.11 28.90 8.14
CA ILE A 84 1.01 29.11 7.20
C ILE A 84 0.87 30.61 6.96
N ASP A 85 0.92 31.02 5.69
CA ASP A 85 0.89 32.42 5.27
C ASP A 85 1.90 33.31 6.03
N GLY A 86 3.08 32.75 6.35
CA GLY A 86 4.16 33.40 7.12
C GLY A 86 3.96 33.46 8.64
N ALA A 87 2.87 32.90 9.18
CA ALA A 87 2.66 32.75 10.61
C ALA A 87 3.09 31.35 11.08
N ALA A 88 3.90 31.26 12.13
CA ALA A 88 4.32 29.98 12.71
C ALA A 88 3.11 29.19 13.23
N LEU A 89 3.07 27.90 12.90
CA LEU A 89 2.06 26.96 13.38
C LEU A 89 2.73 25.95 14.32
N ASP A 90 2.33 25.97 15.59
CA ASP A 90 2.77 24.99 16.58
C ASP A 90 1.96 23.70 16.40
N LEU A 91 2.67 22.60 16.10
CA LEU A 91 2.11 21.27 15.90
C LEU A 91 2.93 20.27 16.73
N PRO A 92 2.51 19.96 17.97
CA PRO A 92 3.19 18.95 18.78
C PRO A 92 3.08 17.56 18.14
N GLU A 93 4.24 16.88 18.02
CA GLU A 93 4.33 15.49 17.53
C GLU A 93 3.61 14.54 18.52
N ASP A 94 2.88 13.55 17.97
CA ASP A 94 2.10 12.53 18.68
C ASP A 94 1.02 13.05 19.66
N VAL A 95 0.63 14.32 19.53
CA VAL A 95 -0.42 14.95 20.34
C VAL A 95 -1.65 15.24 19.50
N GLU A 96 -2.81 14.76 19.96
CA GLU A 96 -4.12 15.13 19.42
C GLU A 96 -4.41 16.61 19.66
N ILE A 97 -4.66 17.36 18.57
CA ILE A 97 -5.13 18.74 18.59
C ILE A 97 -6.43 18.90 17.79
N THR A 98 -7.16 20.00 18.02
CA THR A 98 -8.20 20.43 17.09
C THR A 98 -7.57 20.80 15.75
N PHE A 99 -8.17 20.38 14.64
CA PHE A 99 -7.65 20.67 13.30
C PHE A 99 -7.54 22.19 13.08
N PRO A 100 -6.32 22.75 12.88
CA PRO A 100 -6.12 24.20 12.77
C PRO A 100 -6.94 24.84 11.64
N GLU A 101 -7.69 25.91 11.95
CA GLU A 101 -8.41 26.69 10.93
C GLU A 101 -7.45 27.24 9.85
N ALA A 102 -6.22 27.58 10.24
CA ALA A 102 -5.18 28.02 9.30
C ALA A 102 -4.87 26.97 8.21
N LEU A 103 -4.92 25.67 8.49
CA LEU A 103 -4.76 24.63 7.48
C LEU A 103 -5.95 24.56 6.50
N LEU A 104 -7.13 25.06 6.90
CA LEU A 104 -8.36 25.00 6.10
C LEU A 104 -8.63 26.29 5.31
N ASP A 105 -8.16 27.43 5.82
CA ASP A 105 -8.46 28.78 5.30
C ASP A 105 -7.22 29.60 4.90
N GLY A 106 -6.00 29.12 5.19
CA GLY A 106 -4.75 29.69 4.69
C GLY A 106 -4.52 29.42 3.20
N ASN A 107 -3.49 30.05 2.63
CA ASN A 107 -3.19 30.00 1.20
C ASN A 107 -2.00 29.07 0.89
N THR A 108 -0.97 29.09 1.73
CA THR A 108 0.27 28.31 1.59
C THR A 108 0.72 27.81 2.96
N LEU A 109 1.08 26.53 3.03
CA LEU A 109 1.89 25.98 4.13
C LEU A 109 3.34 25.91 3.66
N GLU A 110 4.25 26.40 4.48
CA GLU A 110 5.70 26.39 4.23
C GLU A 110 6.44 25.74 5.39
N ILE A 111 7.56 25.09 5.07
CA ILE A 111 8.59 24.68 6.02
C ILE A 111 9.79 25.58 5.76
N VAL A 112 10.14 26.39 6.75
CA VAL A 112 11.15 27.45 6.63
C VAL A 112 12.45 27.01 7.29
N TYR A 113 13.49 26.87 6.47
CA TYR A 113 14.84 26.44 6.84
C TYR A 113 15.71 27.67 7.10
N ALA A 114 15.66 28.16 8.35
CA ALA A 114 16.16 29.48 8.70
C ALA A 114 17.70 29.60 8.68
N ALA A 115 18.44 28.50 8.85
CA ALA A 115 19.90 28.52 8.78
C ALA A 115 20.41 28.45 7.33
N GLU A 116 19.62 27.85 6.45
CA GLU A 116 19.91 27.57 5.05
C GLU A 116 19.38 28.66 4.11
N GLY A 117 18.39 29.43 4.55
CA GLY A 117 17.85 30.60 3.84
C GLY A 117 16.86 30.26 2.72
N PHE A 118 16.16 29.12 2.81
CA PHE A 118 15.12 28.72 1.87
C PHE A 118 13.83 28.24 2.57
N SER A 119 12.75 28.12 1.81
CA SER A 119 11.53 27.41 2.24
C SER A 119 11.10 26.40 1.16
N GLU A 120 10.49 25.30 1.60
CA GLU A 120 9.66 24.44 0.75
C GLU A 120 8.20 24.63 1.16
N GLY A 121 7.27 24.64 0.20
CA GLY A 121 5.87 24.91 0.53
C GLY A 121 4.87 24.36 -0.46
N VAL A 122 3.64 24.18 0.01
CA VAL A 122 2.50 23.65 -0.74
C VAL A 122 1.34 24.64 -0.65
N SER A 123 0.62 24.83 -1.75
CA SER A 123 -0.61 25.63 -1.70
C SER A 123 -1.72 24.85 -1.02
N LEU A 124 -2.37 25.46 -0.04
CA LEU A 124 -3.55 24.93 0.64
C LEU A 124 -4.83 25.06 -0.23
N ALA A 125 -4.73 25.66 -1.42
CA ALA A 125 -5.85 25.85 -2.33
C ALA A 125 -6.45 24.51 -2.79
N GLY A 126 -7.51 24.09 -2.11
CA GLY A 126 -8.30 22.88 -2.39
C GLY A 126 -8.41 21.89 -1.23
N ILE A 127 -7.57 22.02 -0.19
CA ILE A 127 -7.52 21.09 0.95
C ILE A 127 -8.89 20.91 1.63
N LYS A 128 -9.62 22.00 1.88
CA LYS A 128 -10.97 21.96 2.48
C LYS A 128 -11.98 21.16 1.65
N ALA A 129 -11.87 21.20 0.31
CA ALA A 129 -12.75 20.43 -0.57
C ALA A 129 -12.37 18.95 -0.59
N ALA A 130 -11.07 18.64 -0.61
CA ALA A 130 -10.55 17.28 -0.50
C ALA A 130 -10.92 16.63 0.85
N LEU A 131 -10.84 17.40 1.94
CA LEU A 131 -11.20 16.98 3.29
C LEU A 131 -12.70 16.68 3.41
N LEU A 132 -13.56 17.59 2.93
CA LEU A 132 -15.01 17.38 2.91
C LEU A 132 -15.41 16.16 2.07
N TRP A 133 -14.74 15.93 0.94
CA TRP A 133 -14.99 14.75 0.12
C TRP A 133 -14.56 13.45 0.81
N ALA A 134 -13.38 13.43 1.45
CA ALA A 134 -12.93 12.26 2.19
C ALA A 134 -13.82 11.98 3.42
N GLU A 135 -14.23 13.03 4.15
CA GLU A 135 -15.22 12.94 5.24
C GLU A 135 -16.56 12.34 4.79
N ASP A 136 -17.02 12.66 3.57
CA ASP A 136 -18.21 12.06 2.96
C ASP A 136 -17.99 10.57 2.63
N GLN A 137 -16.84 10.18 2.06
CA GLN A 137 -16.51 8.77 1.82
C GLN A 137 -16.43 7.95 3.11
N GLN A 138 -15.98 8.57 4.21
CA GLN A 138 -15.91 7.93 5.55
C GLN A 138 -17.23 7.98 6.33
N GLY A 139 -18.28 8.65 5.79
CA GLY A 139 -19.53 8.88 6.52
C GLY A 139 -19.39 9.70 7.80
N ARG A 140 -18.30 10.48 7.95
CA ARG A 140 -17.90 11.22 9.17
C ARG A 140 -17.52 12.67 8.83
N ILE A 141 -18.52 13.56 8.85
CA ILE A 141 -18.34 15.00 8.60
C ILE A 141 -18.14 15.78 9.91
N GLY A 142 -17.12 16.64 9.95
CA GLY A 142 -16.96 17.67 10.98
C GLY A 142 -16.24 17.26 12.27
N ASP A 143 -16.02 15.95 12.49
CA ASP A 143 -15.11 15.47 13.54
C ASP A 143 -13.66 15.61 13.06
N ARG A 144 -13.07 16.77 13.37
CA ARG A 144 -11.78 17.23 12.85
C ARG A 144 -10.79 17.47 13.97
N LYS A 145 -10.13 16.39 14.33
CA LYS A 145 -8.88 16.43 15.08
C LYS A 145 -7.71 16.11 14.16
N LEU A 146 -6.53 16.58 14.54
CA LEU A 146 -5.28 16.40 13.83
C LEU A 146 -4.21 15.90 14.80
N THR A 147 -3.33 15.03 14.35
CA THR A 147 -2.07 14.67 15.02
C THR A 147 -0.95 14.85 14.01
N LEU A 148 0.16 15.51 14.39
CA LEU A 148 1.40 15.43 13.60
C LEU A 148 2.11 14.13 13.98
N HIS A 149 2.38 13.27 13.01
CA HIS A 149 3.07 12.01 13.25
C HIS A 149 4.04 11.71 12.10
N GLN A 150 5.31 11.48 12.44
CA GLN A 150 6.30 10.94 11.51
C GLN A 150 6.51 9.46 11.85
N PRO A 151 6.22 8.53 10.92
CA PRO A 151 6.45 7.11 11.19
C PRO A 151 7.93 6.86 11.51
N ASP A 152 8.19 6.02 12.51
CA ASP A 152 9.54 5.47 12.68
C ASP A 152 9.77 4.42 11.60
N TRP A 153 10.21 4.90 10.44
CA TRP A 153 10.53 4.06 9.28
C TRP A 153 11.58 2.98 9.59
N THR A 154 12.40 3.16 10.63
CA THR A 154 13.36 2.15 11.08
C THR A 154 12.63 1.04 11.85
N ALA A 155 11.77 1.41 12.80
CA ALA A 155 10.94 0.46 13.54
C ALA A 155 10.01 -0.34 12.61
N LEU A 156 9.38 0.32 11.62
CA LEU A 156 8.55 -0.34 10.61
C LEU A 156 9.35 -1.26 9.68
N GLN A 157 10.59 -0.89 9.30
CA GLN A 157 11.48 -1.78 8.54
C GLN A 157 11.93 -2.98 9.38
N ASP A 158 12.19 -2.78 10.67
CA ASP A 158 12.58 -3.83 11.61
C ASP A 158 11.42 -4.80 11.90
N GLU A 159 10.19 -4.30 12.02
CA GLU A 159 8.98 -5.12 12.11
C GLU A 159 8.79 -5.94 10.83
N ALA A 160 8.92 -5.33 9.65
CA ALA A 160 8.78 -6.02 8.38
C ALA A 160 9.81 -7.12 8.18
N ARG A 161 11.06 -6.87 8.60
CA ARG A 161 12.12 -7.89 8.63
C ARG A 161 11.76 -9.04 9.58
N LYS A 162 11.29 -8.74 10.79
CA LYS A 162 10.83 -9.78 11.75
C LYS A 162 9.67 -10.61 11.21
N ILE A 163 8.68 -9.98 10.56
CA ILE A 163 7.58 -10.69 9.89
C ILE A 163 8.11 -11.60 8.77
N THR A 164 9.10 -11.12 8.00
CA THR A 164 9.77 -11.94 6.98
C THR A 164 10.47 -13.16 7.62
N GLU A 165 11.28 -12.93 8.66
CA GLU A 165 12.01 -13.99 9.40
C GLU A 165 11.09 -15.06 10.01
N GLU A 166 9.85 -14.73 10.35
CA GLU A 166 8.86 -15.67 10.91
C GLU A 166 8.16 -16.55 9.86
N ILE A 167 8.09 -16.12 8.60
CA ILE A 167 7.29 -16.75 7.54
C ILE A 167 8.15 -17.39 6.44
N CYS A 168 9.36 -16.87 6.23
CA CYS A 168 10.22 -17.18 5.07
C CYS A 168 11.39 -18.12 5.41
N ASP A 169 11.82 -18.92 4.44
CA ASP A 169 13.04 -19.75 4.55
C ASP A 169 14.33 -18.91 4.68
N GLY A 170 14.28 -17.64 4.22
CA GLY A 170 15.36 -16.66 4.29
C GLY A 170 16.35 -16.72 3.12
N PRO A 171 17.22 -15.70 2.98
CA PRO A 171 18.27 -15.69 1.97
C PRO A 171 19.34 -16.76 2.26
N LEU A 172 19.90 -17.35 1.20
CA LEU A 172 21.09 -18.18 1.32
C LEU A 172 22.26 -17.33 1.85
N PRO A 173 22.91 -17.69 2.98
CA PRO A 173 23.95 -16.87 3.59
C PRO A 173 25.09 -16.53 2.63
N GLY A 174 25.40 -15.24 2.47
CA GLY A 174 26.49 -14.75 1.64
C GLY A 174 26.19 -14.73 0.12
N VAL A 175 24.94 -14.95 -0.29
CA VAL A 175 24.51 -14.82 -1.70
C VAL A 175 23.77 -13.49 -1.93
N PHE A 176 22.98 -13.03 -0.95
CA PHE A 176 22.11 -11.86 -1.08
C PHE A 176 22.00 -11.05 0.22
N ASP A 177 23.09 -10.40 0.64
CA ASP A 177 23.16 -9.63 1.89
C ASP A 177 22.70 -8.15 1.73
N LYS A 178 21.66 -7.91 0.92
CA LYS A 178 21.16 -6.55 0.62
C LYS A 178 19.64 -6.46 0.66
N ASP A 179 19.12 -6.28 1.87
CA ASP A 179 17.74 -5.82 2.07
C ASP A 179 17.58 -4.43 1.44
N GLY A 180 16.45 -4.19 0.78
CA GLY A 180 16.10 -2.86 0.30
C GLY A 180 15.79 -1.93 1.47
N ALA A 181 16.24 -0.68 1.41
CA ALA A 181 15.64 0.36 2.24
C ALA A 181 14.20 0.63 1.75
N PRO A 182 13.26 1.01 2.63
CA PRO A 182 11.92 1.44 2.23
C PRO A 182 12.00 2.62 1.25
N GLN A 183 11.33 2.49 0.10
CA GLN A 183 11.35 3.48 -0.98
C GLN A 183 10.05 4.28 -0.98
N GLU A 184 10.14 5.61 -1.11
CA GLU A 184 8.97 6.48 -1.29
C GLU A 184 8.20 6.09 -2.56
N ILE A 185 6.87 5.99 -2.48
CA ILE A 185 6.04 5.72 -3.65
C ILE A 185 5.85 7.04 -4.44
N GLU A 186 6.14 7.04 -5.74
CA GLU A 186 6.08 8.26 -6.56
C GLU A 186 4.65 8.86 -6.56
N GLY A 187 4.54 10.08 -6.02
CA GLY A 187 3.26 10.79 -5.85
C GLY A 187 2.54 10.53 -4.51
N HIS A 188 3.13 9.71 -3.65
CA HIS A 188 2.61 9.22 -2.38
C HIS A 188 3.71 9.26 -1.28
N PRO A 189 4.17 10.45 -0.83
CA PRO A 189 5.23 10.58 0.17
C PRO A 189 4.86 9.98 1.54
N GLU A 190 3.57 9.78 1.78
CA GLU A 190 3.01 9.16 2.98
C GLU A 190 3.19 7.65 3.01
N LEU A 191 3.54 7.05 1.88
CA LEU A 191 3.70 5.61 1.77
C LEU A 191 5.13 5.26 1.35
N ARG A 192 5.66 4.21 1.98
CA ARG A 192 6.88 3.56 1.54
C ARG A 192 6.60 2.12 1.18
N VAL A 193 7.19 1.67 0.08
CA VAL A 193 7.21 0.27 -0.31
C VAL A 193 8.54 -0.35 0.09
N LEU A 194 8.48 -1.56 0.66
CA LEU A 194 9.65 -2.29 1.15
C LEU A 194 9.62 -3.72 0.60
N SER A 195 10.72 -4.16 -0.02
CA SER A 195 10.88 -5.54 -0.49
C SER A 195 11.90 -6.24 0.40
N GLN A 196 11.48 -7.34 1.03
CA GLN A 196 12.31 -8.20 1.88
C GLN A 196 12.50 -9.55 1.20
N LEU A 197 13.75 -10.02 1.12
CA LEU A 197 14.07 -11.27 0.44
C LEU A 197 13.59 -12.47 1.27
N CYS A 198 12.66 -13.25 0.72
CA CYS A 198 11.97 -14.33 1.40
C CYS A 198 12.58 -15.71 1.09
N TRP A 199 12.86 -15.98 -0.18
CA TRP A 199 13.49 -17.23 -0.60
C TRP A 199 14.34 -17.07 -1.85
N THR A 200 15.16 -18.10 -2.11
CA THR A 200 15.95 -18.19 -3.34
C THR A 200 15.87 -19.61 -3.90
N ALA A 201 15.70 -19.72 -5.21
CA ALA A 201 15.64 -21.00 -5.91
C ALA A 201 16.40 -20.93 -7.24
N ALA A 202 16.54 -22.07 -7.92
CA ALA A 202 17.12 -22.11 -9.25
C ALA A 202 16.39 -21.11 -10.18
N TYR A 203 17.16 -20.13 -10.69
CA TYR A 203 16.72 -19.03 -11.56
C TYR A 203 15.75 -17.99 -10.95
N ASN A 204 15.40 -18.08 -9.66
CA ASN A 204 14.29 -17.32 -9.09
C ASN A 204 14.63 -16.66 -7.74
N VAL A 205 14.51 -15.33 -7.74
CA VAL A 205 14.31 -14.40 -6.60
C VAL A 205 12.89 -14.44 -6.03
N GLY A 206 12.64 -14.64 -4.73
CA GLY A 206 11.30 -14.50 -4.14
C GLY A 206 11.31 -13.55 -2.94
N SER A 207 10.47 -12.51 -2.96
CA SER A 207 10.42 -11.47 -1.92
C SER A 207 9.01 -11.29 -1.36
N GLN A 208 8.92 -11.01 -0.05
CA GLN A 208 7.73 -10.37 0.51
C GLN A 208 7.79 -8.88 0.20
N VAL A 209 6.65 -8.27 -0.13
CA VAL A 209 6.55 -6.82 -0.32
C VAL A 209 5.58 -6.24 0.70
N TYR A 210 5.97 -5.14 1.31
CA TYR A 210 5.23 -4.45 2.35
C TYR A 210 4.93 -3.00 1.96
N LEU A 211 3.79 -2.52 2.43
CA LEU A 211 3.40 -1.12 2.42
C LEU A 211 3.49 -0.58 3.85
N LEU A 212 4.20 0.54 4.00
CA LEU A 212 4.41 1.22 5.27
C LEU A 212 3.78 2.62 5.18
N GLY A 213 3.06 3.06 6.21
CA GLY A 213 2.41 4.37 6.22
C GLY A 213 1.93 4.84 7.60
N PRO A 214 1.64 6.13 7.78
CA PRO A 214 1.42 6.75 9.09
C PRO A 214 0.10 6.44 9.78
N ASP A 215 -0.94 6.13 9.01
CA ASP A 215 -2.24 5.68 9.54
C ASP A 215 -2.32 4.15 9.64
N LEU A 216 -1.36 3.45 8.99
CA LEU A 216 -1.14 2.02 9.19
C LEU A 216 -0.39 1.78 10.51
N ASP A 217 0.60 2.63 10.83
CA ASP A 217 1.55 2.54 11.96
C ASP A 217 1.98 1.09 12.25
N GLY A 218 2.34 0.42 11.16
CA GLY A 218 2.51 -1.03 11.09
C GLY A 218 2.81 -1.46 9.66
N VAL A 219 2.99 -2.76 9.52
CA VAL A 219 3.47 -3.40 8.29
C VAL A 219 2.34 -4.20 7.64
N ASP A 220 1.70 -3.61 6.63
CA ASP A 220 0.78 -4.36 5.78
C ASP A 220 1.57 -5.06 4.66
N ALA A 221 1.34 -6.35 4.48
CA ALA A 221 1.75 -7.01 3.25
C ALA A 221 1.03 -6.34 2.06
N VAL A 222 1.76 -6.07 0.98
CA VAL A 222 1.16 -5.56 -0.25
C VAL A 222 0.06 -6.52 -0.68
N ARG A 223 -1.16 -6.00 -0.76
CA ARG A 223 -2.32 -6.72 -1.31
C ARG A 223 -2.11 -6.91 -2.80
N SER A 224 -1.31 -7.92 -3.16
CA SER A 224 -1.22 -8.37 -4.53
C SER A 224 -2.60 -8.88 -4.96
N ALA A 225 -2.99 -8.60 -6.20
CA ALA A 225 -4.16 -9.23 -6.80
C ALA A 225 -3.83 -10.64 -7.36
N ALA A 226 -2.61 -11.14 -7.15
CA ALA A 226 -2.35 -12.57 -7.23
C ALA A 226 -3.04 -13.22 -6.04
N VAL A 227 -4.06 -14.02 -6.34
CA VAL A 227 -4.69 -14.88 -5.35
C VAL A 227 -4.26 -16.33 -5.56
N ASP A 228 -4.19 -17.09 -4.48
CA ASP A 228 -4.00 -18.53 -4.54
C ASP A 228 -5.23 -19.22 -5.16
N GLU A 229 -5.19 -20.55 -5.25
CA GLU A 229 -6.32 -21.34 -5.78
C GLU A 229 -7.62 -21.22 -4.95
N HIS A 230 -7.55 -20.62 -3.74
CA HIS A 230 -8.68 -20.39 -2.83
C HIS A 230 -9.16 -18.92 -2.80
N GLY A 231 -8.51 -18.00 -3.52
CA GLY A 231 -8.87 -16.58 -3.52
C GLY A 231 -8.18 -15.74 -2.43
N ALA A 232 -7.22 -16.28 -1.68
CA ALA A 232 -6.44 -15.54 -0.70
C ALA A 232 -5.26 -14.82 -1.38
N ALA A 233 -5.01 -13.56 -1.03
CA ALA A 233 -3.89 -12.80 -1.59
C ALA A 233 -2.54 -13.50 -1.31
N VAL A 234 -1.67 -13.53 -2.32
CA VAL A 234 -0.33 -14.12 -2.26
C VAL A 234 0.67 -12.97 -2.10
N PRO A 235 1.10 -12.63 -0.86
CA PRO A 235 1.96 -11.47 -0.61
C PRO A 235 3.39 -11.65 -1.14
N GLU A 236 3.72 -12.88 -1.49
CA GLU A 236 4.99 -13.28 -2.06
C GLU A 236 5.02 -13.06 -3.57
N LEU A 237 6.02 -12.31 -4.04
CA LEU A 237 6.24 -12.04 -5.46
C LEU A 237 7.64 -12.51 -5.87
N ALA A 238 7.76 -13.01 -7.10
CA ALA A 238 9.04 -13.37 -7.69
C ALA A 238 9.80 -12.10 -8.14
N LEU A 239 10.24 -11.32 -7.16
CA LEU A 239 10.89 -10.02 -7.30
C LEU A 239 12.36 -10.09 -6.88
N TRP A 240 13.21 -9.48 -7.71
CA TRP A 240 14.62 -9.18 -7.44
C TRP A 240 14.82 -7.84 -6.68
N GLY A 241 13.76 -7.31 -6.07
CA GLY A 241 13.69 -5.99 -5.47
C GLY A 241 13.04 -4.93 -6.37
N ILE A 242 12.75 -3.77 -5.79
CA ILE A 242 12.03 -2.67 -6.44
C ILE A 242 13.05 -1.73 -7.08
N GLN A 243 12.95 -1.50 -8.39
CA GLN A 243 13.91 -0.69 -9.15
C GLN A 243 13.23 0.40 -9.96
N GLY A 244 13.52 1.67 -9.63
CA GLY A 244 13.24 2.82 -10.47
C GLY A 244 11.82 3.39 -10.34
N ASP A 245 10.80 2.66 -10.79
CA ASP A 245 9.40 3.15 -10.78
C ASP A 245 8.62 2.50 -9.63
N THR A 246 8.53 3.18 -8.49
CA THR A 246 7.77 2.68 -7.33
C THR A 246 6.25 2.65 -7.56
N ARG A 247 5.73 3.04 -8.74
CA ARG A 247 4.33 2.80 -9.13
C ARG A 247 4.12 1.46 -9.83
N MET A 248 5.18 0.76 -10.22
CA MET A 248 5.11 -0.51 -10.93
C MET A 248 5.98 -1.58 -10.25
N LEU A 249 5.42 -2.76 -9.99
CA LEU A 249 6.19 -3.95 -9.59
C LEU A 249 6.10 -4.99 -10.70
N ASP A 250 7.24 -5.44 -11.20
CA ASP A 250 7.32 -6.48 -12.24
C ASP A 250 7.89 -7.79 -11.64
N SER A 251 7.00 -8.73 -11.34
CA SER A 251 7.33 -10.08 -10.88
C SER A 251 7.63 -10.99 -12.08
N PHE A 252 8.69 -11.79 -12.00
CA PHE A 252 9.03 -12.77 -13.02
C PHE A 252 9.43 -14.11 -12.40
N TYR A 253 8.59 -15.12 -12.61
CA TYR A 253 8.84 -16.49 -12.20
C TYR A 253 9.23 -17.36 -13.40
N LYS A 254 10.38 -18.05 -13.32
CA LYS A 254 10.82 -19.04 -14.32
C LYS A 254 10.54 -20.46 -13.85
N GLY A 255 9.82 -21.23 -14.68
CA GLY A 255 9.55 -22.65 -14.41
C GLY A 255 10.80 -23.53 -14.50
N ARG A 256 10.73 -24.72 -13.87
CA ARG A 256 11.80 -25.73 -13.89
C ARG A 256 11.59 -26.71 -15.05
N GLY A 257 12.59 -26.86 -15.92
CA GLY A 257 12.55 -27.83 -17.02
C GLY A 257 13.75 -27.70 -17.96
N LEU A 258 13.75 -28.51 -19.03
CA LEU A 258 14.71 -28.37 -20.13
C LEU A 258 14.37 -27.22 -21.09
N GLY A 259 13.24 -26.53 -20.90
CA GLY A 259 12.83 -25.40 -21.72
C GLY A 259 12.26 -24.24 -20.92
N ASP A 260 12.24 -23.08 -21.57
CA ASP A 260 11.83 -21.81 -20.97
C ASP A 260 10.31 -21.72 -20.85
N CYS A 261 9.80 -21.94 -19.65
CA CYS A 261 8.45 -21.52 -19.22
C CYS A 261 8.56 -20.43 -18.17
N PHE A 262 7.56 -19.55 -18.12
CA PHE A 262 7.56 -18.42 -17.19
C PHE A 262 6.15 -17.92 -16.86
N THR A 263 6.06 -17.15 -15.79
CA THR A 263 4.96 -16.23 -15.51
C THR A 263 5.56 -14.85 -15.27
N GLN A 264 5.10 -13.86 -16.00
CA GLN A 264 5.44 -12.45 -15.80
C GLN A 264 4.18 -11.69 -15.39
N GLU A 265 4.28 -10.92 -14.32
CA GLU A 265 3.18 -10.13 -13.79
C GLU A 265 3.63 -8.70 -13.50
N SER A 266 2.87 -7.72 -14.00
CA SER A 266 3.08 -6.31 -13.73
C SER A 266 1.94 -5.80 -12.86
N TYR A 267 2.27 -5.18 -11.73
CA TYR A 267 1.33 -4.63 -10.77
C TYR A 267 1.47 -3.11 -10.73
N ARG A 268 0.36 -2.38 -10.78
CA ARG A 268 0.32 -0.91 -10.69
C ARG A 268 -0.14 -0.49 -9.31
N PHE A 269 0.56 0.47 -8.70
CA PHE A 269 0.08 1.12 -7.49
C PHE A 269 -1.14 1.99 -7.79
N ASP A 270 -2.27 1.69 -7.14
CA ASP A 270 -3.53 2.43 -7.32
C ASP A 270 -3.68 3.63 -6.36
N GLY A 271 -2.79 3.77 -5.39
CA GLY A 271 -2.89 4.74 -4.30
C GLY A 271 -3.07 4.11 -2.92
N PHE A 272 -3.36 2.81 -2.86
CA PHE A 272 -3.54 2.02 -1.66
C PHE A 272 -2.80 0.66 -1.74
N ALA A 273 -2.80 -0.01 -2.89
CA ALA A 273 -2.14 -1.30 -3.10
C ALA A 273 -1.56 -1.44 -4.52
N TYR A 274 -0.74 -2.47 -4.71
CA TYR A 274 -0.25 -2.86 -6.03
C TYR A 274 -1.20 -3.88 -6.67
N VAL A 275 -2.09 -3.39 -7.52
CA VAL A 275 -3.11 -4.18 -8.22
C VAL A 275 -2.51 -4.77 -9.51
N LEU A 276 -2.80 -6.03 -9.81
CA LEU A 276 -2.35 -6.71 -11.03
C LEU A 276 -2.90 -5.99 -12.27
N GLU A 277 -2.01 -5.38 -13.06
CA GLU A 277 -2.36 -4.74 -14.34
C GLU A 277 -2.23 -5.73 -15.50
N ARG A 278 -1.23 -6.62 -15.45
CA ARG A 278 -0.91 -7.53 -16.55
C ARG A 278 -0.37 -8.85 -16.03
N ARG A 279 -0.83 -9.96 -16.61
CA ARG A 279 -0.23 -11.30 -16.44
C ARG A 279 0.04 -11.93 -17.80
N VAL A 280 1.22 -12.52 -17.97
CA VAL A 280 1.64 -13.32 -19.13
C VAL A 280 2.15 -14.65 -18.59
N VAL A 281 1.70 -15.76 -19.18
CA VAL A 281 2.09 -17.12 -18.80
C VAL A 281 2.52 -17.87 -20.05
N ASP A 282 3.66 -18.54 -19.97
CA ASP A 282 4.06 -19.64 -20.88
C ASP A 282 4.24 -20.89 -20.01
N ASP A 283 3.29 -21.80 -20.08
CA ASP A 283 3.21 -23.03 -19.30
C ASP A 283 3.78 -24.26 -20.03
N ALA A 284 4.16 -24.12 -21.31
CA ALA A 284 4.52 -25.25 -22.16
C ALA A 284 5.92 -25.81 -21.87
N CYS A 285 6.81 -24.99 -21.29
CA CYS A 285 8.21 -25.32 -20.98
C CYS A 285 8.98 -25.91 -22.19
N ASP A 286 8.66 -25.46 -23.41
CA ASP A 286 8.99 -26.16 -24.67
C ASP A 286 10.09 -25.50 -25.51
N GLN A 287 11.04 -24.84 -24.83
CA GLN A 287 12.29 -24.30 -25.41
C GLN A 287 12.17 -23.16 -26.43
N LYS A 288 10.98 -22.64 -26.72
CA LYS A 288 10.75 -21.64 -27.80
C LYS A 288 11.61 -20.36 -27.74
N ILE A 289 12.15 -19.97 -26.59
CA ILE A 289 12.89 -18.71 -26.41
C ILE A 289 14.40 -18.87 -26.68
N ILE A 290 14.96 -20.07 -26.54
CA ILE A 290 16.34 -20.35 -26.93
C ILE A 290 16.34 -20.83 -28.38
N PRO A 291 16.89 -20.07 -29.36
CA PRO A 291 17.12 -20.64 -30.68
C PRO A 291 18.05 -21.84 -30.51
N LEU A 292 17.61 -23.01 -30.97
CA LEU A 292 18.33 -24.28 -30.84
C LEU A 292 19.79 -24.13 -31.26
N VAL A 293 20.67 -23.99 -30.28
CA VAL A 293 22.12 -24.12 -30.48
C VAL A 293 22.36 -25.62 -30.57
N ASP A 294 22.66 -26.11 -31.77
CA ASP A 294 23.19 -27.45 -31.95
C ASP A 294 24.46 -27.56 -31.09
N TRP A 295 24.38 -28.37 -30.04
CA TRP A 295 25.55 -28.76 -29.27
C TRP A 295 26.39 -29.68 -30.16
N PRO A 296 27.66 -29.34 -30.44
CA PRO A 296 28.52 -30.21 -31.24
C PRO A 296 28.76 -31.55 -30.52
N GLU A 297 28.68 -32.64 -31.28
CA GLU A 297 28.98 -34.02 -30.85
C GLU A 297 30.44 -34.20 -30.35
#